data_AF-A0A353VYG1-F1
#
_entry.id   AF-A0A353VYG1-F1
#
_cell.length_a   1.000
_cell.length_b   1.000
_cell.length_c   1.000
_cell.angle_alpha   90.00
_cell.angle_beta   90.00
_cell.angle_gamma   90.00
#
_symmetry.space_group_name_H-M   'P 1'
#
loop_
_entity.id
_entity.type
_entity.pdbx_description
1 polymer ?
#
loop_
_entity_poly.entity_id
_entity_poly.type
_entity_poly.pdbx_seq_one_letter_code
_entity_poly.pdbx_strand_id
1 'polypeptide(L)'
;VVILYLIAQMVVAGKLIQILFGLPYSLAVSIVGVLMICYVTFGGMLATTWVQTIKAVLLLFGATFLALAVLNQFNFSLDLLFKEAISNHDLGE
;
A
#
# COMPACT_ATOMS: atom_id res chain seq x y z
N VAL A 1 2.38 -5.25 21.32
CA VAL A 1 2.92 -5.09 19.94
C VAL A 1 1.94 -5.58 18.87
N VAL A 2 1.52 -6.85 18.89
CA VAL A 2 0.61 -7.41 17.86
C VAL A 2 -0.74 -6.67 17.75
N ILE A 3 -1.38 -6.34 18.87
CA ILE A 3 -2.67 -5.60 18.87
C ILE A 3 -2.50 -4.21 18.22
N LEU A 4 -1.41 -3.50 18.54
CA LEU A 4 -1.13 -2.19 17.94
C LEU A 4 -0.94 -2.30 16.41
N TYR A 5 -0.24 -3.34 15.96
CA TYR A 5 -0.05 -3.63 14.53
C TYR A 5 -1.38 -3.90 13.81
N LEU A 6 -2.26 -4.71 14.40
CA LEU A 6 -3.58 -4.99 13.84
C LEU A 6 -4.47 -3.74 13.77
N ILE A 7 -4.42 -2.86 14.77
CA ILE A 7 -5.14 -1.58 14.75
C ILE A 7 -4.64 -0.71 13.58
N ALA A 8 -3.33 -0.55 13.45
CA ALA A 8 -2.74 0.26 12.38
C ALA A 8 -3.16 -0.25 10.99
N GLN A 9 -3.12 -1.57 10.76
CA GLN A 9 -3.55 -2.16 9.49
C GLN A 9 -5.02 -1.94 9.19
N MET A 10 -5.90 -2.08 10.19
CA MET A 10 -7.33 -1.84 10.04
C MET A 10 -7.62 -0.37 9.70
N VAL A 11 -6.90 0.57 10.32
CA VAL A 11 -7.02 2.01 10.02
C VAL A 11 -6.58 2.31 8.59
N VAL A 12 -5.46 1.75 8.14
CA VAL A 12 -4.93 1.94 6.78
C VAL A 12 -5.93 1.42 5.73
N ALA A 13 -6.44 0.20 5.92
CA ALA A 13 -7.41 -0.39 5.00
C ALA A 13 -8.74 0.38 4.97
N GLY A 14 -9.24 0.80 6.13
CA GLY A 14 -10.47 1.59 6.24
C GLY A 14 -10.36 2.95 5.57
N LYS A 15 -9.23 3.65 5.72
CA LYS A 15 -8.98 4.93 5.04
C LYS A 15 -8.90 4.80 3.52
N LEU A 16 -8.25 3.73 3.03
CA LEU A 16 -8.15 3.47 1.60
C LEU A 16 -9.55 3.32 0.96
N ILE A 17 -10.43 2.53 1.59
CA ILE A 17 -11.81 2.32 1.12
C ILE A 17 -12.66 3.58 1.25
N GLN A 18 -12.51 4.34 2.34
CA GLN A 18 -13.17 5.63 2.50
C GLN A 18 -12.85 6.56 1.31
N ILE A 19 -11.58 6.66 0.92
CA ILE A 19 -11.15 7.54 -0.17
C ILE A 19 -11.61 7.00 -1.53
N LEU A 20 -11.51 5.67 -1.73
CA LEU A 20 -11.84 5.04 -3.01
C LEU A 20 -13.34 5.10 -3.33
N PHE A 21 -14.20 4.89 -2.33
CA PHE A 21 -15.66 4.80 -2.50
C PHE A 21 -16.43 6.02 -1.97
N GLY A 22 -15.76 6.98 -1.32
CA GLY A 22 -16.39 8.17 -0.75
C GLY A 22 -17.33 7.89 0.45
N LEU A 23 -17.20 6.72 1.07
CA LEU A 23 -18.08 6.27 2.16
C LEU A 23 -17.63 6.79 3.54
N PRO A 24 -18.55 6.89 4.54
CA PRO A 24 -18.16 7.23 5.90
C PRO A 24 -17.20 6.17 6.49
N TYR A 25 -16.16 6.64 7.20
CA TYR A 25 -15.06 5.80 7.71
C TYR A 25 -15.52 4.59 8.53
N SER A 26 -16.49 4.79 9.45
CA SER A 26 -17.01 3.72 10.30
C SER A 26 -17.64 2.58 9.48
N LEU A 27 -18.37 2.93 8.42
CA LEU A 27 -19.00 1.97 7.52
C LEU A 27 -17.95 1.26 6.65
N ALA A 28 -16.96 2.00 6.14
CA ALA A 28 -15.85 1.44 5.37
C ALA A 28 -15.05 0.40 6.18
N VAL A 29 -14.69 0.71 7.43
CA VAL A 29 -13.96 -0.23 8.31
C VAL A 29 -14.79 -1.47 8.62
N SER A 30 -16.09 -1.32 8.89
CA SER A 30 -16.98 -2.44 9.19
C SER A 30 -17.10 -3.40 8.00
N ILE A 31 -17.28 -2.88 6.78
CA ILE A 31 -17.36 -3.70 5.56
C ILE A 31 -16.05 -4.44 5.33
N VAL A 32 -14.92 -3.75 5.41
CA VAL A 32 -13.60 -4.38 5.21
C VAL A 32 -13.33 -5.47 6.23
N GLY A 33 -13.61 -5.22 7.51
CA GLY A 33 -13.41 -6.19 8.57
C GLY A 33 -14.24 -7.45 8.37
N VAL A 34 -15.54 -7.31 8.09
CA VAL A 34 -16.42 -8.46 7.83
C VAL A 34 -15.97 -9.23 6.60
N LEU A 35 -15.68 -8.53 5.50
CA LEU A 35 -15.22 -9.16 4.26
C LEU A 35 -13.91 -9.93 4.49
N MET A 36 -12.98 -9.36 5.26
CA MET A 36 -11.70 -9.97 5.60
C MET A 36 -11.90 -11.25 6.41
N ILE A 37 -12.78 -11.23 7.39
CA ILE A 37 -13.10 -12.43 8.18
C ILE A 37 -13.74 -13.48 7.27
N CYS A 38 -14.74 -13.12 6.47
CA CYS A 38 -15.43 -14.06 5.59
C CYS A 38 -14.46 -14.80 4.66
N TYR A 39 -13.62 -14.09 3.90
CA TYR A 39 -12.75 -14.78 2.93
C TYR A 39 -11.67 -15.64 3.62
N VAL A 40 -11.17 -15.23 4.79
CA VAL A 40 -10.18 -16.00 5.54
C VAL A 40 -10.82 -17.26 6.14
N THR A 41 -12.01 -17.14 6.72
CA THR A 41 -12.72 -18.25 7.36
C THR A 41 -13.10 -19.33 6.34
N PHE A 42 -13.59 -18.96 5.16
CA PHE A 42 -13.97 -19.94 4.13
C PHE A 42 -12.77 -20.54 3.38
N GLY A 43 -11.69 -19.76 3.24
CA GLY A 43 -10.56 -20.16 2.41
C GLY A 43 -9.42 -20.87 3.14
N GLY A 44 -9.39 -20.79 4.47
CA GLY A 44 -8.34 -21.37 5.30
C GLY A 44 -6.93 -20.86 4.95
N MET A 45 -5.91 -21.62 5.33
CA MET A 45 -4.51 -21.23 5.10
C MET A 45 -4.16 -21.13 3.61
N LEU A 46 -4.75 -21.98 2.77
CA LEU A 46 -4.50 -21.96 1.32
C LEU A 46 -4.98 -20.64 0.68
N ALA A 47 -6.15 -20.12 1.05
CA ALA A 47 -6.59 -18.83 0.53
C ALA A 47 -5.70 -17.69 1.00
N THR A 48 -5.23 -17.73 2.25
CA THR A 48 -4.28 -16.72 2.72
C THR A 48 -2.98 -16.75 1.92
N THR A 49 -2.45 -17.93 1.58
CA THR A 49 -1.27 -18.08 0.74
C THR A 49 -1.49 -17.52 -0.66
N TRP A 50 -2.60 -17.84 -1.32
CA TRP A 50 -2.92 -17.30 -2.65
C TRP A 50 -3.03 -15.77 -2.64
N VAL A 51 -3.71 -15.18 -1.66
CA VAL A 51 -3.82 -13.72 -1.51
C VAL A 51 -2.45 -13.09 -1.25
N GLN A 52 -1.59 -13.74 -0.47
CA GLN A 52 -0.23 -13.26 -0.21
C GLN A 52 0.63 -13.29 -1.48
N THR A 53 0.55 -14.35 -2.29
CA THR A 53 1.26 -14.43 -3.57
C THR A 53 0.86 -13.29 -4.49
N ILE A 54 -0.45 -13.02 -4.60
CA ILE A 54 -0.95 -11.90 -5.43
C ILE A 54 -0.41 -10.56 -4.91
N LYS A 55 -0.45 -10.33 -3.59
CA LYS A 55 0.09 -9.10 -2.97
C LYS A 55 1.58 -8.94 -3.24
N ALA A 56 2.36 -10.02 -3.14
CA ALA A 56 3.79 -10.00 -3.39
C ALA A 56 4.10 -9.66 -4.86
N VAL A 57 3.40 -10.30 -5.81
CA VAL A 57 3.58 -10.03 -7.24
C VAL A 57 3.16 -8.60 -7.59
N LEU A 58 2.04 -8.12 -7.06
CA LEU A 58 1.56 -6.76 -7.28
C LEU A 58 2.53 -5.71 -6.72
N LEU A 59 3.08 -5.94 -5.52
CA LEU A 59 4.07 -5.06 -4.92
C LEU A 59 5.37 -5.02 -5.74
N LEU A 60 5.89 -6.20 -6.13
CA LEU A 60 7.11 -6.30 -6.93
C LEU A 60 6.96 -5.62 -8.29
N PHE A 61 5.84 -5.87 -8.97
CA PHE A 61 5.55 -5.24 -10.26
C PHE A 61 5.39 -3.73 -10.11
N GLY A 62 4.58 -3.26 -9.16
CA GLY A 62 4.37 -1.84 -8.92
C GLY A 62 5.65 -1.11 -8.52
N ALA A 63 6.47 -1.70 -7.66
CA ALA A 63 7.76 -1.13 -7.26
C ALA A 63 8.75 -1.08 -8.42
N THR A 64 8.83 -2.13 -9.24
CA THR A 64 9.70 -2.17 -10.42
C THR A 64 9.25 -1.15 -11.45
N PHE A 65 7.95 -1.08 -11.73
CA PHE A 65 7.37 -0.10 -12.64
C PHE A 65 7.64 1.34 -12.17
N LEU A 66 7.41 1.62 -10.89
CA LEU A 66 7.66 2.93 -10.31
C LEU A 66 9.15 3.29 -10.35
N ALA A 67 10.04 2.36 -10.02
CA ALA A 67 11.48 2.57 -10.11
C ALA A 67 11.92 2.90 -11.55
N LEU A 68 11.43 2.17 -12.54
CA LEU A 68 11.73 2.44 -13.96
C LEU A 68 11.13 3.77 -14.44
N ALA A 69 9.90 4.09 -14.04
CA ALA A 69 9.24 5.35 -14.40
C ALA A 69 10.01 6.55 -13.85
N VAL A 70 10.47 6.47 -12.59
CA VAL A 70 11.32 7.50 -11.97
C VAL A 70 12.66 7.60 -12.68
N LEU A 71 13.35 6.49 -12.95
CA LEU A 71 14.62 6.52 -13.67
C LEU A 71 14.49 7.11 -15.08
N ASN A 72 13.41 6.82 -15.79
CA ASN A 72 13.14 7.41 -17.09
C ASN A 72 12.88 8.92 -17.01
N GLN A 73 12.13 9.38 -15.99
CA GLN A 73 11.89 10.80 -15.75
C GLN A 73 13.20 11.60 -15.52
N PHE A 74 14.20 10.96 -14.89
CA PHE A 74 15.50 11.56 -14.62
C PHE A 74 16.58 11.17 -15.65
N ASN A 75 16.21 10.67 -16.84
CA ASN A 75 17.13 10.27 -17.91
C ASN A 75 18.25 9.31 -17.43
N PHE A 76 17.92 8.37 -16.55
CA PHE A 76 18.85 7.42 -15.90
C PHE A 76 20.00 8.08 -15.13
N SER A 77 19.91 9.39 -14.86
CA SER A 77 20.94 10.14 -14.13
C SER A 77 20.58 10.24 -12.66
N LEU A 78 21.24 9.42 -11.84
CA LEU A 78 21.08 9.48 -10.37
C LEU A 78 21.46 10.86 -9.82
N ASP A 79 22.42 11.56 -10.45
CA ASP A 79 22.81 12.93 -10.08
C ASP A 79 21.65 13.93 -10.14
N LEU A 80 20.83 13.88 -11.22
CA LEU A 80 19.66 14.75 -11.38
C LEU A 80 18.56 14.41 -10.37
N LEU A 81 18.38 13.11 -10.09
CA LEU A 81 17.42 12.65 -9.09
C LEU A 81 17.80 13.15 -7.69
N PHE A 82 19.08 13.04 -7.30
CA PHE A 82 19.55 13.54 -6.01
C PHE A 82 19.53 15.07 -5.93
N LYS A 83 19.90 15.79 -6.99
CA LYS A 83 19.78 17.27 -7.04
C LYS A 83 18.35 17.74 -6.88
N GLU A 84 17.41 17.13 -7.60
CA GLU A 84 16.00 17.47 -7.52
C GLU A 84 15.42 17.12 -6.13
N ALA A 85 15.84 15.99 -5.55
CA ALA A 85 15.46 15.60 -4.20
C ALA A 85 15.97 16.57 -3.13
N ILE A 86 17.20 17.08 -3.26
CA ILE A 86 17.75 18.12 -2.38
C ILE A 86 17.00 19.44 -2.56
N SER A 87 16.68 19.82 -3.81
CA SER A 87 15.97 21.07 -4.09
C SER A 87 14.53 21.12 -3.56
N ASN A 88 13.86 19.97 -3.48
CA ASN A 88 12.49 19.84 -2.98
C ASN A 88 12.44 19.50 -1.47
N HIS A 89 13.59 19.45 -0.78
CA HIS A 89 13.65 19.23 0.65
C HIS A 89 13.51 20.56 1.40
N ASP A 90 12.49 20.68 2.26
CA ASP A 90 12.12 21.92 2.98
C ASP A 90 13.26 22.55 3.83
N LEU A 91 14.36 21.82 4.10
CA LEU A 91 15.49 22.34 4.87
C LEU A 91 16.64 22.97 4.07
N GLY A 92 16.67 22.88 2.74
CA GLY A 92 17.54 23.72 1.91
C GLY A 92 19.05 23.77 2.23
N GLU A 93 19.60 22.79 2.95
CA GLU A 93 21.04 22.61 3.28
C GLU A 93 21.41 21.11 3.32
#